data_AF-A0A1B0GNS3-F1
#
_entry.id   AF-A0A1B0GNS3-F1
#
_cell.length_a   1.000
_cell.length_b   1.000
_cell.length_c   1.000
_cell.angle_alpha   90.00
_cell.angle_beta   90.00
_cell.angle_gamma   90.00
#
_symmetry.space_group_name_H-M   'P 1'
#
loop_
_entity.id
_entity.type
_entity.pdbx_description
1 polymer ?
#
loop_
_entity_poly.entity_id
_entity_poly.type
_entity_poly.pdbx_seq_one_letter_code
_entity_poly.pdbx_strand_id
1 'polypeptide(L)' 'MKSWMLKSLVVVSCLVAVIRCDSGLKVDVVSVPEVCSNKSKNGDMLTMHYTGTLTDGKKFDSRHVLNRGL' A
#
# COMPACT_ATOMS: atom_id res chain seq x y z
N MET A 1 15.23 -41.11 -3.27
CA MET A 1 13.80 -40.77 -3.11
C MET A 1 13.57 -39.56 -2.19
N LYS A 2 14.11 -39.53 -0.97
CA LYS A 2 13.91 -38.43 0.02
C LYS A 2 14.39 -37.03 -0.45
N SER A 3 15.51 -36.96 -1.17
CA SER A 3 16.08 -35.70 -1.68
C SER A 3 15.22 -35.02 -2.75
N TRP A 4 14.55 -35.79 -3.62
CA TRP A 4 13.65 -35.26 -4.66
C TRP A 4 12.37 -34.68 -4.05
N MET A 5 11.84 -35.36 -3.03
CA MET A 5 10.66 -34.92 -2.29
C MET A 5 10.91 -33.58 -1.57
N LEU A 6 12.11 -33.40 -1.00
CA LEU A 6 12.49 -32.16 -0.32
C LEU A 6 12.64 -30.99 -1.31
N LYS A 7 13.28 -31.22 -2.47
CA LYS A 7 13.41 -30.21 -3.53
C LYS A 7 12.03 -29.81 -4.08
N SER A 8 11.17 -30.78 -4.30
CA SER A 8 9.80 -30.54 -4.77
C SER A 8 9.00 -29.71 -3.76
N LEU A 9 9.16 -29.98 -2.46
CA LEU A 9 8.46 -29.26 -1.40
C LEU A 9 8.93 -27.79 -1.29
N VAL A 10 10.23 -27.53 -1.44
CA VAL A 10 10.79 -26.16 -1.44
C VAL A 10 10.27 -25.36 -2.63
N VAL A 11 10.25 -25.94 -3.83
CA VAL A 11 9.72 -25.28 -5.03
C VAL A 11 8.24 -24.95 -4.89
N VAL A 12 7.43 -25.89 -4.37
CA VAL A 12 6.00 -25.66 -4.12
C VAL A 12 5.78 -24.56 -3.08
N SER A 13 6.56 -24.56 -1.99
CA SER A 13 6.50 -23.51 -0.96
C SER A 13 6.84 -22.12 -1.53
N CYS A 14 7.90 -22.01 -2.33
CA CYS A 14 8.27 -20.77 -3.00
C CYS A 14 7.18 -20.28 -3.96
N LEU A 15 6.61 -21.16 -4.78
CA LEU A 15 5.51 -20.79 -5.69
C LEU A 15 4.29 -20.27 -4.92
N VAL A 16 3.95 -20.91 -3.80
CA VAL A 16 2.86 -20.46 -2.91
C VAL A 16 3.15 -19.11 -2.27
N ALA A 17 4.41 -18.78 -1.94
CA ALA A 17 4.80 -17.48 -1.41
C ALA A 17 4.68 -16.36 -2.46
N VAL A 18 5.06 -16.62 -3.71
CA VAL A 18 4.96 -15.65 -4.82
C VAL A 18 3.49 -15.30 -5.11
N ILE A 19 2.58 -16.28 -5.07
CA ILE A 19 1.15 -16.08 -5.33
C ILE A 19 0.47 -15.19 -4.27
N ARG A 20 1.00 -15.12 -3.04
CA ARG A 20 0.44 -14.30 -1.96
C ARG A 20 0.80 -12.81 -2.03
N CYS A 21 1.58 -12.38 -3.03
CA CYS A 21 1.90 -10.98 -3.23
C CYS A 21 0.75 -10.29 -3.99
N ASP A 22 -0.31 -9.93 -3.27
CA ASP A 22 -1.38 -9.06 -3.78
C ASP A 22 -0.80 -7.65 -3.99
N SER A 23 -0.31 -7.39 -5.21
CA SER A 23 0.41 -6.16 -5.57
C SER A 23 -0.52 -5.00 -5.95
N GLY A 24 -1.83 -5.13 -5.70
CA GLY A 24 -2.82 -4.12 -6.05
C GLY A 24 -2.85 -2.95 -5.07
N LEU A 25 -3.09 -1.74 -5.60
CA LEU A 25 -3.42 -0.58 -4.77
C LEU A 25 -4.82 -0.79 -4.14
N LYS A 26 -4.90 -0.71 -2.81
CA LYS A 26 -6.17 -0.74 -2.07
C LYS A 26 -6.60 0.68 -1.73
N VAL A 27 -7.90 0.96 -1.87
CA VAL A 27 -8.49 2.28 -1.63
C VAL A 27 -9.73 2.10 -0.77
N ASP A 28 -9.71 2.72 0.40
CA ASP A 28 -10.84 2.74 1.33
C ASP A 28 -11.40 4.15 1.49
N VAL A 29 -12.73 4.26 1.57
CA VAL A 29 -13.42 5.52 1.82
C VAL A 29 -13.72 5.64 3.31
N VAL A 30 -12.95 6.48 4.00
CA VAL A 30 -13.08 6.67 5.46
C VAL A 30 -14.24 7.61 5.80
N SER A 31 -14.48 8.64 4.99
CA SER A 31 -15.59 9.56 5.17
C SER A 31 -15.94 10.26 3.85
N VAL A 32 -17.22 10.59 3.70
CA VAL A 32 -17.73 11.43 2.61
C VAL A 32 -18.68 12.45 3.25
N PRO A 33 -18.57 13.75 2.93
CA PRO A 33 -19.53 14.74 3.39
C PRO A 33 -20.93 14.44 2.82
N GLU A 34 -21.98 14.85 3.53
CA GLU A 34 -23.38 14.63 3.14
C GLU A 34 -23.67 15.11 1.71
N VAL A 35 -23.09 16.25 1.34
CA VAL A 35 -23.15 16.78 -0.03
C VAL A 35 -21.74 16.82 -0.63
N CYS A 36 -21.53 16.06 -1.69
CA CYS A 36 -20.27 15.98 -2.44
C CYS A 36 -20.54 16.08 -3.95
N SER A 37 -20.90 17.28 -4.42
CA SER A 37 -21.26 17.51 -5.83
C SER A 37 -20.04 17.57 -6.76
N ASN A 38 -18.88 18.01 -6.25
CA ASN A 38 -17.65 18.10 -7.00
C ASN A 38 -16.72 16.95 -6.63
N LYS A 39 -16.44 16.06 -7.59
CA LYS A 39 -15.48 14.97 -7.47
C LYS A 39 -14.24 15.28 -8.30
N SER A 40 -13.09 14.82 -7.84
CA SER A 40 -11.84 14.94 -8.59
C SER A 40 -11.92 14.17 -9.91
N LYS A 41 -11.26 14.71 -10.94
CA LYS A 41 -11.12 14.10 -12.26
C LYS A 41 -9.70 14.32 -12.80
N ASN A 42 -9.38 13.61 -13.89
CA ASN A 42 -8.10 13.75 -14.55
C ASN A 42 -7.85 15.20 -14.99
N GLY A 43 -6.68 15.72 -14.64
CA GLY A 43 -6.28 17.10 -14.93
C GLY A 43 -6.54 18.10 -13.80
N ASP A 44 -7.27 17.71 -12.75
CA ASP A 44 -7.47 18.59 -11.60
C ASP A 44 -6.19 18.75 -10.77
N MET A 45 -5.95 19.97 -10.28
CA MET A 45 -4.94 20.22 -9.26
C MET A 45 -5.56 20.02 -7.87
N LEU A 46 -4.97 19.15 -7.06
CA LEU A 46 -5.51 18.74 -5.76
C LEU A 46 -4.65 19.25 -4.60
N THR A 47 -5.31 19.78 -3.56
CA THR A 47 -4.69 20.20 -2.30
C THR A 47 -5.12 19.25 -1.18
N MET A 48 -4.21 18.40 -0.70
CA MET A 48 -4.55 17.30 0.22
C MET A 48 -3.84 17.42 1.58
N HIS A 49 -4.51 17.11 2.68
CA HIS A 49 -3.83 16.79 3.94
C HIS A 49 -3.55 15.29 3.97
N TYR A 50 -2.27 14.91 3.92
CA TYR A 50 -1.86 13.51 3.87
C TYR A 50 -0.86 13.15 4.97
N THR A 51 -0.78 11.86 5.28
CA THR A 51 0.26 11.21 6.08
C THR A 51 0.66 9.91 5.38
N GLY A 52 1.94 9.73 5.10
CA GLY A 52 2.51 8.50 4.55
C GLY A 52 3.14 7.64 5.65
N THR A 53 2.80 6.35 5.68
CA THR A 53 3.35 5.36 6.62
C THR A 53 3.87 4.13 5.89
N LEU A 54 4.90 3.49 6.44
CA LEU A 54 5.31 2.14 6.08
C LEU A 54 4.30 1.12 6.64
N THR A 55 4.44 -0.14 6.24
CA THR A 55 3.57 -1.25 6.68
C THR A 55 3.67 -1.55 8.18
N ASP A 56 4.76 -1.13 8.82
CA ASP A 56 4.95 -1.21 10.28
C ASP A 56 4.34 -0.02 11.04
N GLY A 57 3.69 0.91 10.32
CA GLY A 57 3.07 2.11 10.89
C GLY A 57 4.03 3.29 11.06
N LYS A 58 5.33 3.14 10.80
CA LYS A 58 6.29 4.24 10.89
C LYS A 58 5.98 5.30 9.83
N LYS A 59 5.77 6.54 10.27
CA LYS A 59 5.57 7.70 9.37
C LYS A 59 6.87 8.03 8.64
N PHE A 60 6.78 8.29 7.33
CA PHE A 60 7.91 8.75 6.51
C PHE A 60 7.71 10.15 5.94
N ASP A 61 6.47 10.62 5.80
CA ASP A 61 6.14 11.98 5.33
C ASP A 61 4.74 12.42 5.81
N SER A 62 4.49 13.72 5.93
CA SER A 62 3.16 14.28 6.14
C SER A 62 3.11 15.77 5.82
N ARG A 63 1.96 16.27 5.35
CA ARG A 63 1.73 17.71 5.14
C ARG A 63 1.81 18.56 6.42
N HIS A 64 1.69 17.93 7.57
CA HIS A 64 1.66 18.61 8.87
C HIS A 64 3.07 18.81 9.46
N VAL A 65 4.09 18.14 8.93
CA VAL A 65 5.46 18.25 9.41
C VAL A 65 6.24 19.15 8.45
N LEU A 66 6.69 20.31 8.93
CA LEU A 66 7.82 21.01 8.31
C LEU A 66 9.08 20.18 8.58
N ASN A 67 9.85 19.87 7.54
CA ASN A 67 11.21 19.35 7.67
C ASN A 67 12.08 20.38 8.42
N ARG A 68 12.06 20.33 9.76
CA ARG A 68 13.05 21.00 10.60
C ARG A 68 14.24 20.05 10.77
N GLY A 69 15.20 20.11 9.85
CA GLY A 69 16.46 19.40 9.98
C GLY A 69 17.06 18.90 8.67
N LEU A 70 17.51 19.84 7.83
CA LEU A 70 18.81 19.76 7.17
C LEU A 70 19.62 20.97 7.63
#